data_AF-A0A1F3ADD1-F1
#
_entry.id   AF-A0A1F3ADD1-F1
#
_cell.length_a   1.000
_cell.length_b   1.000
_cell.length_c   1.000
_cell.angle_alpha   90.00
_cell.angle_beta   90.00
_cell.angle_gamma   90.00
#
_symmetry.space_group_name_H-M   'P 1'
#
loop_
_entity.id
_entity.type
_entity.pdbx_description
1 polymer ?
#
loop_
_entity_poly.entity_id
_entity_poly.type
_entity_poly.pdbx_seq_one_letter_code
_entity_poly.pdbx_strand_id
1 'polypeptide(L)'
;MTRYSAEEKQEVHAAFEAILDQLEALQRQPDSWEESSLVHALSYMEAGIYDRARTALSDCVTPVAERSAWRAAQLERNPPRYQIVRLRQRLKNVRDEARQR
;
A
#
# COMPACT_ATOMS: atom_id res chain seq x y z
N MET A 1 5.05 -13.98 -21.42
CA MET A 1 6.09 -13.09 -20.85
C MET A 1 5.50 -12.46 -19.61
N THR A 2 6.01 -12.81 -18.42
CA THR A 2 5.67 -12.10 -17.19
C THR A 2 6.22 -10.67 -17.29
N ARG A 3 5.33 -9.68 -17.22
CA ARG A 3 5.67 -8.25 -17.38
C ARG A 3 6.62 -7.73 -16.30
N TYR A 4 6.70 -8.42 -15.16
CA TYR A 4 7.56 -8.08 -14.02
C TYR A 4 8.32 -9.32 -13.55
N SER A 5 9.58 -9.14 -13.16
CA SER A 5 10.43 -10.18 -12.58
C SER A 5 9.96 -10.56 -11.18
N ALA A 6 10.40 -11.72 -10.67
CA ALA A 6 10.13 -12.12 -9.30
C ALA A 6 10.72 -11.12 -8.28
N GLU A 7 11.88 -10.55 -8.62
CA GLU A 7 12.57 -9.54 -7.81
C GLU A 7 11.76 -8.24 -7.73
N GLU A 8 11.26 -7.71 -8.86
CA GLU A 8 10.43 -6.51 -8.88
C GLU A 8 9.15 -6.68 -8.05
N LYS A 9 8.54 -7.87 -8.11
CA LYS A 9 7.39 -8.18 -7.26
C LYS A 9 7.80 -8.14 -5.78
N GLN A 10 8.89 -8.83 -5.45
CA GLN A 10 9.39 -8.92 -4.07
C GLN A 10 9.74 -7.55 -3.49
N GLU A 11 10.34 -6.65 -4.28
CA GLU A 11 10.61 -5.27 -3.85
C GLU A 11 9.34 -4.52 -3.46
N VAL A 12 8.27 -4.62 -4.26
CA VAL A 12 6.99 -3.97 -3.96
C VAL A 12 6.35 -4.55 -2.70
N HIS A 13 6.40 -5.87 -2.53
CA HIS A 13 5.94 -6.53 -1.30
C HIS A 13 6.75 -6.05 -0.08
N ALA A 14 8.09 -6.01 -0.19
CA ALA A 14 8.97 -5.56 0.89
C ALA A 14 8.75 -4.08 1.24
N ALA A 15 8.55 -3.22 0.24
CA ALA A 15 8.23 -1.81 0.46
C ALA A 15 6.90 -1.62 1.20
N PHE A 16 5.89 -2.43 0.87
CA PHE A 16 4.62 -2.45 1.59
C PHE A 16 4.82 -2.85 3.05
N GLU A 17 5.54 -3.95 3.30
CA GLU A 17 5.83 -4.44 4.65
C GLU A 17 6.57 -3.40 5.49
N ALA A 18 7.59 -2.76 4.91
CA ALA A 18 8.37 -1.71 5.59
C ALA A 18 7.49 -0.52 6.03
N ILE A 19 6.51 -0.11 5.22
CA ILE A 19 5.57 0.96 5.60
C ILE A 19 4.71 0.53 6.80
N LEU A 20 4.18 -0.71 6.78
CA LEU A 20 3.39 -1.22 7.90
C LEU A 20 4.22 -1.37 9.19
N ASP A 21 5.46 -1.87 9.07
CA ASP A 21 6.39 -1.99 10.19
C ASP A 21 6.72 -0.61 10.79
N GLN A 22 6.89 0.42 9.95
CA GLN A 22 7.10 1.79 10.41
C GLN A 22 5.89 2.33 11.17
N LEU A 23 4.67 2.11 10.67
CA LEU A 23 3.44 2.55 11.35
C LEU A 23 3.28 1.88 12.71
N GLU A 24 3.59 0.58 12.79
CA GLU A 24 3.55 -0.21 14.02
C GLU A 24 4.63 0.24 15.02
N ALA A 25 5.85 0.51 14.55
CA ALA A 25 6.91 1.08 15.38
C ALA A 25 6.55 2.46 15.96
N LEU A 26 5.81 3.27 15.19
CA LEU A 26 5.23 4.54 15.64
C LEU A 26 3.96 4.38 16.49
N GLN A 27 3.50 3.14 16.72
CA GLN A 27 2.29 2.80 17.48
C GLN A 27 1.04 3.57 17.03
N ARG A 28 0.90 3.79 15.71
CA ARG A 28 -0.24 4.50 15.13
C ARG A 28 -0.87 3.72 13.99
N GLN A 29 -2.15 3.99 13.75
CA GLN A 29 -2.82 3.54 12.54
C GLN A 29 -2.45 4.45 11.35
N PRO A 30 -2.57 3.95 10.10
CA PRO A 30 -2.47 4.82 8.94
C PRO A 30 -3.55 5.91 8.99
N ASP A 31 -3.20 7.10 8.53
CA ASP A 31 -4.19 8.15 8.27
C ASP A 31 -4.98 7.85 6.97
N SER A 32 -5.98 8.69 6.67
CA SER A 32 -6.84 8.52 5.48
C SER A 32 -6.05 8.51 4.17
N TRP A 33 -4.93 9.23 4.10
CA TRP A 33 -4.07 9.29 2.92
C TRP A 33 -3.28 8.00 2.76
N GLU A 34 -2.59 7.60 3.81
CA GLU A 34 -1.77 6.39 3.87
C GLU A 34 -2.62 5.16 3.61
N GLU A 35 -3.80 5.07 4.26
CA GLU A 35 -4.72 3.95 4.04
C GLU A 35 -5.17 3.87 2.59
N SER A 36 -5.59 4.99 1.99
CA SER A 36 -6.03 5.01 0.59
C SER A 36 -4.92 4.52 -0.34
N SER A 37 -3.68 4.99 -0.12
CA SER A 37 -2.51 4.59 -0.90
C SER A 37 -2.17 3.10 -0.73
N LEU A 38 -2.21 2.59 0.51
CA LEU A 38 -1.97 1.17 0.82
C LEU A 38 -3.06 0.26 0.23
N VAL A 39 -4.32 0.66 0.28
CA VAL A 39 -5.44 -0.07 -0.33
C VAL A 39 -5.31 -0.10 -1.86
N HIS A 40 -4.96 1.03 -2.49
CA HIS A 40 -4.71 1.06 -3.93
C HIS A 40 -3.52 0.17 -4.32
N ALA A 41 -2.42 0.22 -3.56
CA ALA A 41 -1.27 -0.65 -3.79
C ALA A 41 -1.67 -2.14 -3.75
N LEU A 42 -2.43 -2.58 -2.74
CA LEU A 42 -2.95 -3.95 -2.66
C LEU A 42 -3.77 -4.32 -3.89
N SER A 43 -4.72 -3.48 -4.30
CA SER A 43 -5.56 -3.75 -5.46
C SER A 43 -4.77 -3.82 -6.77
N TYR A 44 -3.70 -3.03 -6.91
CA TYR A 44 -2.80 -3.15 -8.06
C TYR A 44 -1.97 -4.43 -8.01
N MET A 45 -1.50 -4.85 -6.84
CA MET A 45 -0.76 -6.11 -6.67
C MET A 45 -1.66 -7.34 -6.95
N GLU A 46 -2.90 -7.33 -6.47
CA GLU A 46 -3.94 -8.34 -6.76
C GLU A 46 -4.18 -8.47 -8.28
N ALA A 47 -4.22 -7.33 -8.98
CA ALA A 47 -4.35 -7.26 -10.44
C ALA A 47 -3.04 -7.57 -11.21
N GLY A 48 -1.91 -7.75 -10.53
CA GLY A 48 -0.60 -8.00 -11.14
C GLY A 48 0.07 -6.77 -11.78
N ILE A 49 -0.36 -5.56 -11.41
CA ILE A 49 0.12 -4.27 -11.96
C ILE A 49 1.12 -3.63 -10.98
N TYR A 50 2.34 -4.14 -10.95
CA TYR A 50 3.33 -3.80 -9.91
C TYR A 50 3.94 -2.40 -10.02
N ASP A 51 4.00 -1.82 -11.22
CA ASP A 51 4.41 -0.42 -11.43
C ASP A 51 3.46 0.56 -10.73
N ARG A 52 2.14 0.36 -10.89
CA ARG A 52 1.15 1.20 -10.21
C ARG A 52 1.12 0.98 -8.70
N ALA A 53 1.36 -0.25 -8.26
CA ALA A 53 1.51 -0.55 -6.84
C ALA A 53 2.70 0.21 -6.24
N ARG A 54 3.86 0.19 -6.92
CA ARG A 54 5.05 0.94 -6.50
C ARG A 54 4.79 2.45 -6.44
N THR A 55 4.09 3.01 -7.42
CA THR A 55 3.69 4.43 -7.40
C THR A 55 2.79 4.74 -6.21
N ALA A 56 1.78 3.90 -5.93
CA ALA A 56 0.89 4.10 -4.80
C ALA A 56 1.62 4.00 -3.44
N LEU A 57 2.62 3.13 -3.32
CA LEU A 57 3.47 3.07 -2.12
C LEU A 57 4.38 4.31 -1.97
N SER A 58 4.85 4.85 -3.09
CA SER A 58 5.63 6.10 -3.08
C SER A 58 4.76 7.29 -2.66
N ASP A 59 3.51 7.35 -3.15
CA ASP A 59 2.50 8.33 -2.72
C ASP A 59 2.19 8.20 -1.22
N CYS A 60 2.21 6.98 -0.67
CA CYS A 60 1.91 6.73 0.74
C CYS A 60 2.86 7.48 1.68
N VAL A 61 4.15 7.52 1.32
CA VAL A 61 5.20 8.14 2.14
C VAL A 61 5.45 9.61 1.81
N THR A 62 4.65 10.20 0.92
CA THR A 62 4.73 11.64 0.60
C THR A 62 4.56 12.49 1.87
N PRO A 63 5.51 13.40 2.17
CA PRO A 63 5.40 14.31 3.30
C PRO A 63 4.10 15.10 3.29
N VAL A 64 3.51 15.35 4.46
CA VAL A 64 2.20 16.04 4.56
C VAL A 64 2.18 17.38 3.83
N ALA A 65 3.28 18.13 3.87
CA ALA A 65 3.43 19.42 3.19
C ALA A 65 3.37 19.32 1.65
N GLU A 66 3.64 18.14 1.08
CA GLU A 66 3.66 17.88 -0.35
C GLU A 66 2.38 17.18 -0.85
N ARG A 67 1.50 16.77 0.07
CA ARG A 67 0.23 16.11 -0.27
C ARG A 67 -0.72 17.10 -0.92
N SER A 68 -1.43 16.66 -1.96
CA SER A 68 -2.48 17.45 -2.59
C SER A 68 -3.60 17.77 -1.58
N ALA A 69 -3.79 19.05 -1.27
CA ALA A 69 -4.82 19.51 -0.34
C ALA A 69 -6.24 19.09 -0.76
N TRP A 70 -6.52 19.12 -2.08
CA TRP A 70 -7.80 18.69 -2.61
C TRP A 70 -8.05 17.20 -2.36
N ARG A 71 -7.06 16.34 -2.66
CA ARG A 71 -7.18 14.89 -2.44
C ARG A 71 -7.28 14.57 -0.94
N ALA A 72 -6.47 15.21 -0.10
CA ALA A 72 -6.54 15.05 1.35
C ALA A 72 -7.95 15.38 1.87
N ALA A 73 -8.53 16.50 1.45
CA ALA A 73 -9.89 16.90 1.82
C ALA A 73 -10.97 15.92 1.33
N GLN A 74 -10.77 15.24 0.19
CA GLN A 74 -11.68 14.17 -0.25
C GLN A 74 -11.57 12.92 0.62
N LEU A 75 -10.37 12.57 1.04
CA LEU A 75 -10.13 11.37 1.85
C LEU A 75 -10.66 11.53 3.27
N GLU A 76 -10.46 12.70 3.90
CA GLU A 76 -10.98 13.00 5.24
C GLU A 76 -12.52 12.96 5.34
N ARG A 77 -13.24 13.02 4.20
CA ARG A 77 -14.71 12.83 4.19
C ARG A 77 -15.13 11.40 4.46
N ASN A 78 -14.24 10.43 4.27
CA ASN A 78 -14.50 9.02 4.51
C ASN A 78 -13.57 8.53 5.62
N PRO A 79 -14.12 8.11 6.78
CA PRO A 79 -13.28 7.67 7.88
C PRO A 79 -12.46 6.44 7.48
N PRO A 80 -11.24 6.31 8.02
CA PRO A 80 -10.40 5.15 7.82
C PRO A 80 -11.11 3.82 8.08
N ARG A 81 -11.00 2.85 7.17
CA ARG A 81 -11.69 1.55 7.24
C ARG A 81 -10.75 0.36 7.45
N TYR A 82 -9.47 0.53 7.12
CA TYR A 82 -8.46 -0.51 7.15
C TYR A 82 -7.38 -0.18 8.17
N GLN A 83 -7.39 -0.92 9.28
CA GLN A 83 -6.30 -0.94 10.24
C GLN A 83 -5.13 -1.79 9.73
N ILE A 84 -3.94 -1.60 10.31
CA ILE A 84 -2.71 -2.34 9.97
C ILE A 84 -2.96 -3.85 9.91
N VAL A 85 -3.68 -4.42 10.90
CA VAL A 85 -3.98 -5.86 10.96
C VAL A 85 -4.67 -6.34 9.68
N ARG A 86 -5.65 -5.58 9.19
CA ARG A 86 -6.39 -5.93 7.97
C ARG A 86 -5.54 -5.77 6.71
N LEU A 87 -4.68 -4.75 6.67
CA LEU A 87 -3.75 -4.52 5.56
C LEU A 87 -2.70 -5.64 5.48
N ARG A 88 -2.11 -6.06 6.61
CA ARG A 88 -1.20 -7.21 6.69
C ARG A 88 -1.87 -8.49 6.22
N GLN A 89 -3.11 -8.74 6.66
CA GLN A 89 -3.85 -9.93 6.25
C GLN A 89 -4.08 -9.97 4.73
N ARG A 90 -4.46 -8.83 4.12
CA ARG A 90 -4.61 -8.75 2.67
C ARG A 90 -3.28 -8.94 1.95
N LEU A 91 -2.20 -8.30 2.41
CA LEU A 91 -0.88 -8.47 1.82
C LEU A 91 -0.42 -9.93 1.83
N LYS A 92 -0.64 -10.63 2.94
CA LYS A 92 -0.36 -12.07 3.04
C LYS A 92 -1.11 -12.86 1.97
N ASN A 93 -2.41 -12.62 1.80
CA ASN A 93 -3.21 -13.30 0.77
C ASN A 93 -2.65 -13.05 -0.64
N VAL A 94 -2.25 -11.81 -0.95
CA VAL A 94 -1.64 -11.47 -2.24
C VAL A 94 -0.31 -12.19 -2.46
N ARG A 95 0.52 -12.32 -1.42
CA ARG A 95 1.78 -13.11 -1.50
C ARG A 95 1.51 -14.58 -1.79
N ASP A 96 0.50 -15.16 -1.13
CA ASP A 96 0.15 -16.56 -1.29
C ASP A 96 -0.44 -16.82 -2.69
N GLU A 97 -1.27 -15.92 -3.22
CA GLU A 97 -1.78 -15.99 -4.60
C GLU A 97 -0.66 -15.82 -5.65
N ALA A 98 0.29 -14.91 -5.40
CA ALA A 98 1.40 -14.67 -6.31
C ALA A 98 2.37 -15.86 -6.40
N ARG A 99 2.43 -16.73 -5.38
CA ARG A 99 3.24 -17.97 -5.40
C ARG A 99 2.59 -19.10 -6.18
N GLN A 100 1.28 -19.06 -6.38
CA GLN A 100 0.52 -20.10 -7.08
C GLN A 100 0.43 -19.85 -8.61
N ARG A 101 0.85 -18.67 -9.08
CA ARG A 101 0.84 -18.25 -10.49
C ARG A 101 2.24 -18.23 -11.09
#